data_AF-A0A4S2LW25-F1
#
_entry.id   AF-A0A4S2LW25-F1
#
_cell.length_a   1.000
_cell.length_b   1.000
_cell.length_c   1.000
_cell.angle_alpha   90.00
_cell.angle_beta   90.00
_cell.angle_gamma   90.00
#
_symmetry.space_group_name_H-M   'P 1'
#
loop_
_entity.id
_entity.type
_entity.pdbx_description
1 polymer ?
#
loop_
_entity_poly.entity_id
_entity_poly.type
_entity_poly.pdbx_seq_one_letter_code
_entity_poly.pdbx_strand_id
1 'polypeptide(L)'
;MVVFHSVLLWALFPLTFGGDYSNLDNVVYLTAENFTEHTNDGRWLMLFYFHSCGGCTRYQPFFSNFSTYLKDWNPLLKVGAVDCELPENGGICSSFTVVGVPDLRYLPSGRFSNDTGVVIDDEKESFIGLRNKLLDFLKNEISLDSSSVQYKKLLTILSNIDQPVPLDREHDGTTTTLELAVTNPVDQRPAVRIPVYSDDIFRSLTILFFNDISLIGVIHKNELAGLREFLFVLSKLLPASEDYRAKLSEMYQWVNAMYDHPRGAKQLTGRLWLDKLKEIQFPEFRGEFVACKGSKPGYRGYPCGLWILFHVLTVEHYNIGDRHPELTGDAVAHAMNRFIPRFFSCTICAFHFAGNSANIARSGEPRFPEHRPKPSEFSWDESILNQLPAAPTTALEEVLWLNAVHNRVNKRLSGDVTEDPMAKKVQYPPRDLCPACWSRDPENDEKYILGKTEETKAVLFDFLVNHYRPTSWVTAALPLSFLKLKGKFQ
;
A
#
# COMPACT_ATOMS: atom_id res chain seq x y z
N MET A 1 -59.98 -5.32 17.90
CA MET A 1 -59.28 -5.18 16.61
C MET A 1 -58.07 -4.30 16.86
N VAL A 2 -56.91 -4.91 17.13
CA VAL A 2 -55.63 -4.19 17.32
C VAL A 2 -54.61 -4.97 16.52
N VAL A 3 -54.07 -4.33 15.49
CA VAL A 3 -53.15 -4.92 14.51
C VAL A 3 -51.74 -4.88 15.10
N PHE A 4 -51.12 -6.04 15.32
CA PHE A 4 -49.70 -6.14 15.61
C PHE A 4 -48.90 -5.85 14.33
N HIS A 5 -48.15 -4.75 14.31
CA HIS A 5 -47.09 -4.55 13.31
C HIS A 5 -45.83 -5.26 13.82
N SER A 6 -45.41 -6.29 13.09
CA SER A 6 -44.12 -6.96 13.24
C SER A 6 -43.01 -6.03 12.78
N VAL A 7 -42.21 -5.52 13.73
CA VAL A 7 -40.95 -4.84 13.43
C VAL A 7 -39.94 -5.92 13.04
N LEU A 8 -39.59 -5.97 11.75
CA LEU A 8 -38.44 -6.72 11.26
C LEU A 8 -37.17 -6.14 11.90
N LEU A 9 -36.52 -6.94 12.73
CA LEU A 9 -35.13 -6.72 13.14
C LEU A 9 -34.25 -6.84 11.89
N TRP A 10 -33.86 -5.70 11.32
CA TRP A 10 -32.73 -5.65 10.41
C TRP A 10 -31.50 -6.09 11.20
N ALA A 11 -30.95 -7.25 10.87
CA ALA A 11 -29.64 -7.66 11.35
C ALA A 11 -28.64 -6.58 10.90
N LEU A 12 -28.07 -5.87 11.87
CA LEU A 12 -26.90 -5.03 11.66
C LEU A 12 -25.77 -5.96 11.24
N PHE A 13 -25.51 -6.08 9.93
CA PHE A 13 -24.23 -6.58 9.46
C PHE A 13 -23.16 -5.66 10.05
N PRO A 14 -22.20 -6.17 10.85
CA PRO A 14 -21.10 -5.35 11.30
C PRO A 14 -20.36 -4.91 10.03
N LEU A 15 -20.39 -3.62 9.73
CA LEU A 15 -19.59 -3.06 8.66
C LEU A 15 -18.12 -3.26 9.04
N THR A 16 -17.51 -4.32 8.48
CA THR A 16 -16.08 -4.58 8.49
C THR A 16 -15.42 -3.54 7.60
N PHE A 17 -15.27 -2.32 8.12
CA PHE A 17 -14.50 -1.26 7.46
C PHE A 17 -13.01 -1.49 7.73
N GLY A 18 -12.31 -1.94 6.69
CA GLY A 18 -10.88 -2.25 6.67
C GLY A 18 -10.62 -3.36 5.63
N GLY A 19 -9.42 -3.42 5.02
CA GLY A 19 -9.03 -4.48 4.07
C GLY A 19 -8.91 -5.88 4.70
N ASP A 20 -9.72 -6.21 5.72
CA ASP A 20 -9.76 -7.51 6.38
C ASP A 20 -10.80 -8.42 5.69
N TYR A 21 -10.31 -9.52 5.12
CA TYR A 21 -11.12 -10.51 4.43
C TYR A 21 -11.37 -11.77 5.26
N SER A 22 -10.87 -11.83 6.50
CA SER A 22 -10.88 -13.05 7.32
C SER A 22 -12.27 -13.48 7.79
N ASN A 23 -13.24 -12.56 7.81
CA ASN A 23 -14.59 -12.79 8.35
C ASN A 23 -15.70 -12.66 7.29
N LEU A 24 -15.39 -12.79 6.01
CA LEU A 24 -16.39 -12.67 4.94
C LEU A 24 -17.18 -13.97 4.72
N ASP A 25 -18.46 -13.86 4.39
CA ASP A 25 -19.30 -15.03 4.08
C ASP A 25 -18.79 -15.73 2.80
N ASN A 26 -18.84 -17.06 2.80
CA ASN A 26 -18.34 -17.92 1.73
C ASN A 26 -16.85 -17.71 1.34
N VAL A 27 -16.02 -17.10 2.21
CA VAL A 27 -14.57 -16.97 1.99
C VAL A 27 -13.82 -17.83 3.01
N VAL A 28 -12.91 -18.67 2.53
CA VAL A 28 -11.96 -19.40 3.39
C VAL A 28 -10.71 -18.53 3.58
N TYR A 29 -10.43 -18.14 4.83
CA TYR A 29 -9.19 -17.45 5.17
C TYR A 29 -8.04 -18.44 5.22
N LEU A 30 -7.04 -18.24 4.36
CA LEU A 30 -5.94 -19.17 4.15
C LEU A 30 -4.63 -18.60 4.70
N THR A 31 -3.90 -19.46 5.39
CA THR A 31 -2.60 -19.19 6.01
C THR A 31 -1.59 -20.24 5.58
N ALA A 32 -0.30 -19.99 5.82
CA ALA A 32 0.76 -20.98 5.59
C ALA A 32 0.52 -22.35 6.24
N GLU A 33 -0.25 -22.41 7.33
CA GLU A 33 -0.54 -23.65 8.05
C GLU A 33 -1.64 -24.48 7.38
N ASN A 34 -2.67 -23.83 6.83
CA ASN A 34 -3.87 -24.52 6.31
C ASN A 34 -3.95 -24.54 4.77
N PHE A 35 -3.11 -23.77 4.08
CA PHE A 35 -3.20 -23.56 2.64
C PHE A 35 -3.21 -24.89 1.88
N THR A 36 -2.18 -25.71 2.07
CA THR A 36 -2.04 -26.98 1.35
C THR A 36 -3.19 -27.94 1.65
N GLU A 37 -3.65 -28.03 2.90
CA GLU A 37 -4.77 -28.90 3.27
C GLU A 37 -6.04 -28.52 2.51
N HIS A 38 -6.39 -27.24 2.51
CA HIS A 38 -7.59 -26.76 1.84
C HIS A 38 -7.47 -26.83 0.31
N THR A 39 -6.33 -26.42 -0.25
CA THR A 39 -6.16 -26.27 -1.69
C THR A 39 -5.65 -27.55 -2.37
N ASN A 40 -5.49 -28.67 -1.68
CA ASN A 40 -5.07 -29.93 -2.31
C ASN A 40 -6.10 -30.51 -3.30
N ASP A 41 -7.37 -30.09 -3.20
CA ASP A 41 -8.45 -30.53 -4.08
C ASP A 41 -9.49 -29.42 -4.33
N GLY A 42 -10.08 -29.49 -5.53
CA GLY A 42 -11.08 -28.55 -6.03
C GLY A 42 -10.49 -27.32 -6.70
N ARG A 43 -11.38 -26.46 -7.19
CA ARG A 43 -11.07 -25.22 -7.90
C ARG A 43 -11.26 -24.04 -6.97
N TRP A 44 -10.46 -23.00 -7.13
CA TRP A 44 -10.48 -21.85 -6.24
C TRP A 44 -10.54 -20.53 -7.00
N LEU A 45 -11.38 -19.62 -6.54
CA LEU A 45 -11.20 -18.19 -6.74
C LEU A 45 -10.39 -17.67 -5.55
N MET A 46 -9.14 -17.31 -5.80
CA MET A 46 -8.16 -16.93 -4.78
C MET A 46 -7.87 -15.44 -4.85
N LEU A 47 -8.04 -14.74 -3.73
CA LEU A 47 -7.62 -13.34 -3.58
C LEU A 47 -6.34 -13.25 -2.74
N PHE A 48 -5.27 -12.72 -3.32
CA PHE A 48 -4.10 -12.29 -2.58
C PHE A 48 -4.22 -10.78 -2.29
N TYR A 49 -4.12 -10.40 -1.03
CA TYR A 49 -4.32 -9.01 -0.59
C TYR A 49 -3.34 -8.63 0.51
N PHE A 50 -3.26 -7.34 0.83
CA PHE A 50 -2.57 -6.81 2.01
C PHE A 50 -3.60 -6.09 2.86
N HIS A 51 -3.67 -6.40 4.16
CA HIS A 51 -4.69 -5.79 5.01
C HIS A 51 -4.58 -4.26 5.07
N SER A 52 -3.37 -3.69 5.01
CA SER A 52 -3.13 -2.23 5.04
C SER A 52 -3.14 -1.54 3.66
N CYS A 53 -3.43 -2.29 2.59
CA CYS A 53 -3.50 -1.72 1.25
C CYS A 53 -4.83 -0.99 1.02
N GLY A 54 -4.74 0.28 0.61
CA GLY A 54 -5.91 1.09 0.27
C GLY A 54 -6.69 0.56 -0.95
N GLY A 55 -6.01 -0.03 -1.93
CA GLY A 55 -6.65 -0.70 -3.07
C GLY A 55 -7.45 -1.94 -2.62
N CYS A 56 -6.88 -2.77 -1.75
CA CYS A 56 -7.58 -3.91 -1.17
C CYS A 56 -8.80 -3.46 -0.35
N THR A 57 -8.66 -2.39 0.45
CA THR A 57 -9.79 -1.83 1.20
C THR A 57 -10.94 -1.36 0.28
N ARG A 58 -10.62 -0.73 -0.86
CA ARG A 58 -11.64 -0.35 -1.87
C ARG A 58 -12.28 -1.56 -2.55
N TYR A 59 -11.52 -2.63 -2.77
CA TYR A 59 -11.96 -3.83 -3.45
C TYR A 59 -12.86 -4.75 -2.59
N GLN A 60 -12.71 -4.67 -1.26
CA GLN A 60 -13.39 -5.57 -0.31
C GLN A 60 -14.92 -5.66 -0.50
N PRO A 61 -15.69 -4.56 -0.67
CA PRO A 61 -17.14 -4.66 -0.80
C PRO A 61 -17.60 -5.44 -2.03
N PHE A 62 -16.92 -5.23 -3.18
CA PHE A 62 -17.19 -5.99 -4.40
C PHE A 62 -16.92 -7.49 -4.17
N PHE A 63 -15.76 -7.82 -3.61
CA PHE A 63 -15.39 -9.21 -3.35
C PHE A 63 -16.32 -9.90 -2.34
N SER A 64 -16.78 -9.19 -1.31
CA SER A 64 -17.77 -9.69 -0.34
C SER A 64 -19.11 -10.05 -1.02
N ASN A 65 -19.61 -9.17 -1.89
CA ASN A 65 -20.86 -9.43 -2.61
C ASN A 65 -20.69 -10.57 -3.61
N PHE A 66 -19.57 -10.60 -4.33
CA PHE A 66 -19.29 -11.63 -5.32
C PHE A 66 -19.08 -13.02 -4.68
N SER A 67 -18.32 -13.09 -3.58
CA SER A 67 -18.14 -14.34 -2.81
C SER A 67 -19.48 -14.86 -2.28
N THR A 68 -20.35 -13.99 -1.76
CA THR A 68 -21.71 -14.37 -1.32
C THR A 68 -22.54 -14.94 -2.48
N TYR A 69 -22.48 -14.34 -3.67
CA TYR A 69 -23.14 -14.86 -4.88
C TYR A 69 -22.63 -16.25 -5.29
N LEU A 70 -21.34 -16.51 -5.10
CA LEU A 70 -20.72 -17.81 -5.43
C LEU A 70 -21.03 -18.92 -4.41
N LYS A 71 -21.84 -18.68 -3.38
CA LYS A 71 -22.15 -19.68 -2.33
C LYS A 71 -22.69 -20.99 -2.89
N ASP A 72 -23.61 -20.90 -3.86
CA ASP A 72 -24.20 -22.08 -4.50
C ASP A 72 -23.25 -22.80 -5.47
N TRP A 73 -22.08 -22.22 -5.76
CA TRP A 73 -21.08 -22.81 -6.63
C TRP A 73 -20.19 -23.80 -5.87
N ASN A 74 -20.23 -23.80 -4.54
CA ASN A 74 -19.56 -24.80 -3.71
C ASN A 74 -20.18 -26.21 -3.93
N PRO A 75 -19.39 -27.29 -4.05
CA PRO A 75 -17.91 -27.35 -3.99
C PRO A 75 -17.23 -27.25 -5.37
N LEU A 76 -17.98 -26.90 -6.42
CA LEU A 76 -17.45 -26.82 -7.78
C LEU A 76 -16.39 -25.72 -7.94
N LEU A 77 -16.61 -24.59 -7.26
CA LEU A 77 -15.67 -23.49 -7.09
C LEU A 77 -15.72 -23.02 -5.62
N LYS A 78 -14.58 -23.02 -4.94
CA LYS A 78 -14.41 -22.47 -3.59
C LYS A 78 -13.83 -21.05 -3.69
N VAL A 79 -14.04 -20.23 -2.67
CA VAL A 79 -13.45 -18.87 -2.61
C VAL A 79 -12.49 -18.81 -1.43
N GLY A 80 -11.30 -18.27 -1.65
CA GLY A 80 -10.26 -18.15 -0.63
C GLY A 80 -9.59 -16.78 -0.66
N ALA A 81 -9.03 -16.37 0.49
CA ALA A 81 -8.26 -15.15 0.60
C ALA A 81 -6.98 -15.38 1.43
N VAL A 82 -5.85 -14.84 0.96
CA VAL A 82 -4.53 -14.92 1.61
C VAL A 82 -4.02 -13.49 1.85
N ASP A 83 -3.75 -13.16 3.11
CA ASP A 83 -3.10 -11.90 3.46
C ASP A 83 -1.58 -12.03 3.29
N CYS A 84 -1.05 -11.43 2.25
CA CYS A 84 0.36 -11.44 1.90
C CYS A 84 1.20 -10.42 2.68
N GLU A 85 0.58 -9.57 3.50
CA GLU A 85 1.29 -8.67 4.42
C GLU A 85 1.80 -9.42 5.66
N LEU A 86 1.20 -10.56 6.00
CA LEU A 86 1.63 -11.42 7.11
C LEU A 86 2.91 -12.20 6.75
N PRO A 87 3.99 -12.11 7.55
CA PRO A 87 5.28 -12.75 7.26
C PRO A 87 5.18 -14.27 7.02
N GLU A 88 4.34 -14.97 7.77
CA GLU A 88 4.08 -16.40 7.63
C GLU A 88 3.58 -16.77 6.24
N ASN A 89 2.79 -15.90 5.59
CA ASN A 89 2.21 -16.15 4.28
C ASN A 89 3.14 -15.78 3.13
N GLY A 90 4.28 -15.13 3.38
CA GLY A 90 5.21 -14.68 2.33
C GLY A 90 5.70 -15.82 1.43
N GLY A 91 5.81 -17.04 1.96
CA GLY A 91 6.14 -18.24 1.18
C GLY A 91 5.08 -18.57 0.12
N ILE A 92 3.79 -18.48 0.47
CA ILE A 92 2.67 -18.67 -0.46
C ILE A 92 2.73 -17.58 -1.53
N CYS A 93 2.75 -16.32 -1.14
CA CYS A 93 2.64 -15.20 -2.08
C CYS A 93 3.82 -15.15 -3.07
N SER A 94 5.02 -15.54 -2.60
CA SER A 94 6.19 -15.71 -3.46
C SER A 94 6.03 -16.89 -4.43
N SER A 95 5.51 -18.04 -4.00
CA SER A 95 5.29 -19.19 -4.89
C SER A 95 4.25 -18.92 -5.97
N PHE A 96 3.26 -18.07 -5.66
CA PHE A 96 2.28 -17.58 -6.62
C PHE A 96 2.78 -16.37 -7.44
N THR A 97 4.03 -15.93 -7.27
CA THR A 97 4.58 -14.76 -7.97
C THR A 97 3.67 -13.53 -7.89
N VAL A 98 3.11 -13.25 -6.72
CA VAL A 98 2.29 -12.06 -6.47
C VAL A 98 3.22 -10.85 -6.48
N VAL A 99 3.04 -9.93 -7.44
CA VAL A 99 3.91 -8.75 -7.63
C VAL A 99 3.24 -7.42 -7.20
N GLY A 100 1.98 -7.48 -6.80
CA GLY A 100 1.16 -6.35 -6.35
C GLY A 100 -0.22 -6.85 -5.92
N VAL A 101 -0.96 -6.03 -5.16
CA VAL A 101 -2.27 -6.42 -4.60
C VAL A 101 -3.32 -5.30 -4.76
N PRO A 102 -4.63 -5.64 -4.83
CA PRO A 102 -5.21 -7.01 -4.83
C PRO A 102 -4.84 -7.80 -6.10
N ASP A 103 -4.69 -9.12 -5.97
CA ASP A 103 -4.40 -10.05 -7.09
C ASP A 103 -5.41 -11.20 -7.01
N LEU A 104 -6.37 -11.22 -7.94
CA LEU A 104 -7.42 -12.22 -8.04
C LEU A 104 -7.04 -13.29 -9.05
N ARG A 105 -7.11 -14.57 -8.64
CA ARG A 105 -6.74 -15.70 -9.50
C ARG A 105 -7.77 -16.81 -9.50
N TYR A 106 -7.91 -17.45 -10.64
CA TYR A 106 -8.56 -18.75 -10.74
C TYR A 106 -7.51 -19.86 -10.65
N LEU A 107 -7.69 -20.78 -9.70
CA LEU A 107 -6.84 -21.94 -9.53
C LEU A 107 -7.61 -23.19 -10.01
N PRO A 108 -7.12 -23.88 -11.06
CA PRO A 108 -7.76 -25.07 -11.62
C PRO A 108 -7.68 -26.27 -10.66
N SER A 109 -8.46 -27.32 -10.93
CA SER A 109 -8.43 -28.53 -10.11
C SER A 109 -7.10 -29.28 -10.28
N GLY A 110 -6.30 -29.41 -9.22
CA GLY A 110 -5.04 -30.16 -9.26
C GLY A 110 -4.10 -29.85 -8.11
N ARG A 111 -2.93 -30.51 -8.06
CA ARG A 111 -1.88 -30.18 -7.08
C ARG A 111 -1.09 -28.95 -7.54
N PHE A 112 -1.11 -27.89 -6.74
CA PHE A 112 -0.41 -26.62 -6.99
C PHE A 112 1.10 -26.68 -6.75
N SER A 113 1.80 -27.71 -7.24
CA SER A 113 3.24 -27.80 -7.01
C SER A 113 4.07 -26.86 -7.88
N ASN A 114 3.53 -26.37 -9.01
CA ASN A 114 4.20 -25.43 -9.94
C ASN A 114 3.22 -24.52 -10.73
N ASP A 115 1.93 -24.54 -10.42
CA ASP A 115 0.92 -23.74 -11.11
C ASP A 115 0.55 -22.52 -10.26
N THR A 116 0.73 -21.32 -10.81
CA THR A 116 0.42 -20.05 -10.16
C THR A 116 -1.03 -19.59 -10.40
N GLY A 117 -1.81 -20.41 -11.10
CA GLY A 117 -3.17 -20.11 -11.51
C GLY A 117 -3.27 -19.11 -12.65
N VAL A 118 -4.51 -18.82 -13.05
CA VAL A 118 -4.81 -17.82 -14.07
C VAL A 118 -5.12 -16.50 -13.38
N VAL A 119 -4.29 -15.48 -13.61
CA VAL A 119 -4.55 -14.10 -13.15
C VAL A 119 -5.82 -13.60 -13.83
N ILE A 120 -6.78 -13.15 -13.02
CA ILE A 120 -8.00 -12.50 -13.47
C ILE A 120 -7.78 -11.00 -13.34
N ASP A 121 -7.67 -10.32 -14.48
CA ASP A 121 -7.87 -8.87 -14.55
C ASP A 121 -9.36 -8.61 -14.36
N ASP A 122 -9.81 -8.51 -13.11
CA ASP A 122 -11.19 -8.31 -12.71
C ASP A 122 -11.58 -6.83 -12.70
N GLU A 123 -10.60 -5.94 -12.69
CA GLU A 123 -10.78 -4.50 -12.78
C GLU A 123 -11.41 -4.02 -14.11
N LYS A 124 -11.39 -4.86 -15.17
CA LYS A 124 -12.15 -4.64 -16.42
C LYS A 124 -13.45 -5.43 -16.48
N GLU A 125 -13.67 -6.33 -15.54
CA GLU A 125 -14.77 -7.28 -15.56
C GLU A 125 -15.86 -6.74 -14.64
N SER A 126 -17.04 -6.47 -15.21
CA SER A 126 -18.21 -6.26 -14.37
C SER A 126 -18.49 -7.53 -13.55
N PHE A 127 -19.36 -7.43 -12.54
CA PHE A 127 -19.86 -8.60 -11.81
C PHE A 127 -20.27 -9.74 -12.76
N ILE A 128 -20.93 -9.39 -13.88
CA ILE A 128 -21.35 -10.32 -14.94
C ILE A 128 -20.17 -10.83 -15.76
N GLY A 129 -19.21 -9.97 -16.10
CA GLY A 129 -17.99 -10.35 -16.80
C GLY A 129 -17.19 -11.40 -16.03
N LEU A 130 -16.95 -11.14 -14.75
CA LEU A 130 -16.23 -12.05 -13.86
C LEU A 130 -16.95 -13.39 -13.71
N ARG A 131 -18.27 -13.36 -13.51
CA ARG A 131 -19.12 -14.58 -13.50
C ARG A 131 -18.94 -15.40 -14.77
N ASN A 132 -19.08 -14.76 -15.94
CA ASN A 132 -19.02 -15.45 -17.22
C ASN A 132 -17.64 -16.08 -17.45
N LYS A 133 -16.58 -15.36 -17.08
CA LYS A 133 -15.20 -15.84 -17.14
C LYS A 133 -14.97 -17.08 -16.27
N LEU A 134 -15.51 -17.09 -15.06
CA LEU A 134 -15.45 -18.26 -14.18
C LEU A 134 -16.23 -19.44 -14.76
N LEU A 135 -17.40 -19.22 -15.36
CA LEU A 135 -18.15 -20.27 -16.04
C LEU A 135 -17.36 -20.87 -17.20
N ASP A 136 -16.62 -20.05 -17.95
CA ASP A 136 -15.81 -20.53 -19.06
C ASP A 136 -14.63 -21.37 -18.57
N PHE A 137 -13.97 -20.99 -17.48
CA PHE A 137 -12.98 -21.86 -16.82
C PHE A 137 -13.61 -23.21 -16.40
N LEU A 138 -14.77 -23.17 -15.74
CA LEU A 138 -15.46 -24.39 -15.28
C LEU A 138 -15.86 -25.31 -16.44
N LYS A 139 -16.40 -24.75 -17.53
CA LYS A 139 -16.80 -25.51 -18.73
C LYS A 139 -15.61 -26.19 -19.40
N ASN A 140 -14.45 -25.55 -19.39
CA ASN A 140 -13.24 -26.09 -20.01
C ASN A 140 -12.61 -27.22 -19.19
N GLU A 141 -12.83 -27.25 -17.87
CA GLU A 141 -12.26 -28.29 -16.99
C GLU A 141 -13.18 -29.44 -16.66
N ILE A 142 -14.50 -29.22 -16.64
CA ILE A 142 -15.46 -30.25 -16.23
C ILE A 142 -15.82 -31.10 -17.43
N SER A 143 -15.55 -32.41 -17.32
CA SER A 143 -15.97 -33.39 -18.33
C SER A 143 -17.49 -33.34 -18.56
N LEU A 144 -17.90 -33.22 -19.82
CA LEU A 144 -19.30 -33.12 -20.27
C LEU A 144 -20.05 -34.47 -20.24
N ASP A 145 -19.69 -35.34 -19.31
CA ASP A 145 -20.37 -36.62 -19.08
C ASP A 145 -21.63 -36.39 -18.23
N SER A 146 -22.79 -36.78 -18.75
CA SER A 146 -24.08 -36.69 -18.06
C SER A 146 -24.15 -37.49 -16.75
N SER A 147 -23.24 -38.44 -16.54
CA SER A 147 -23.09 -39.17 -15.28
C SER A 147 -22.31 -38.40 -14.21
N SER A 148 -21.47 -37.43 -14.60
CA SER A 148 -20.61 -36.64 -13.72
C SER A 148 -21.39 -35.78 -12.73
N VAL A 149 -21.10 -35.94 -11.44
CA VAL A 149 -21.68 -35.12 -10.37
C VAL A 149 -21.31 -33.64 -10.55
N GLN A 150 -20.07 -33.37 -10.99
CA GLN A 150 -19.60 -32.02 -11.27
C GLN A 150 -20.35 -31.38 -12.43
N TYR A 151 -20.61 -32.14 -13.50
CA TYR A 151 -21.36 -31.64 -14.66
C TYR A 151 -22.83 -31.34 -14.32
N LYS A 152 -23.49 -32.21 -13.53
CA LYS A 152 -24.85 -31.96 -13.04
C LYS A 152 -24.93 -30.67 -12.21
N LYS A 153 -23.95 -30.44 -11.31
CA LYS A 153 -23.88 -29.21 -10.52
C LYS A 153 -23.64 -27.98 -11.41
N LEU A 154 -22.78 -28.08 -12.43
CA LEU A 154 -22.57 -27.02 -13.41
C LEU A 154 -23.86 -26.67 -14.15
N LEU A 155 -24.65 -27.66 -14.57
CA LEU A 155 -25.95 -27.42 -15.21
C LEU A 155 -26.94 -26.70 -14.29
N THR A 156 -26.96 -27.03 -12.99
CA THR A 156 -27.78 -26.31 -12.00
C THR A 156 -27.33 -24.87 -11.82
N ILE A 157 -26.03 -24.61 -11.84
CA ILE A 157 -25.51 -23.23 -11.81
C ILE A 157 -25.97 -22.50 -13.07
N LEU A 158 -25.77 -23.09 -14.25
CA LEU A 158 -26.13 -22.51 -15.54
C LEU A 158 -27.63 -22.15 -15.64
N SER A 159 -28.52 -22.99 -15.12
CA SER A 159 -29.97 -22.72 -15.12
C SER A 159 -30.37 -21.57 -14.20
N ASN A 160 -29.54 -21.20 -13.23
CA ASN A 160 -29.84 -20.16 -12.24
C ASN A 160 -29.16 -18.81 -12.57
N ILE A 161 -28.39 -18.72 -13.67
CA ILE A 161 -27.63 -17.51 -14.03
C ILE A 161 -28.53 -16.30 -14.31
N ASP A 162 -29.74 -16.55 -14.82
CA ASP A 162 -30.72 -15.50 -15.16
C ASP A 162 -31.54 -15.02 -13.95
N GLN A 163 -31.34 -15.61 -12.77
CA GLN A 163 -31.88 -15.04 -11.54
C GLN A 163 -31.30 -13.63 -11.36
N PRO A 164 -32.13 -12.62 -11.07
CA PRO A 164 -31.63 -11.28 -10.83
C PRO A 164 -30.61 -11.33 -9.69
N VAL A 165 -29.36 -11.07 -10.03
CA VAL A 165 -28.33 -10.75 -9.04
C VAL A 165 -28.89 -9.56 -8.25
N PRO A 166 -28.81 -9.53 -6.92
CA PRO A 166 -29.01 -8.30 -6.15
C PRO A 166 -27.94 -7.31 -6.61
N LEU A 167 -28.22 -6.60 -7.71
CA LEU A 167 -27.39 -5.52 -8.22
C LEU A 167 -27.60 -4.36 -7.27
N ASP A 168 -26.77 -4.26 -6.25
CA ASP A 168 -26.53 -2.96 -5.66
C ASP A 168 -25.76 -2.14 -6.70
N ARG A 169 -26.54 -1.30 -7.39
CA ARG A 169 -26.18 -0.11 -8.16
C ARG A 169 -25.00 -0.29 -9.12
N GLU A 170 -25.34 -0.34 -10.41
CA GLU A 170 -24.44 0.15 -11.44
C GLU A 170 -23.70 1.40 -10.94
N HIS A 171 -22.40 1.40 -11.24
CA HIS A 171 -21.50 2.52 -11.14
C HIS A 171 -21.93 3.59 -12.17
N ASP A 172 -23.13 4.15 -12.00
CA ASP A 172 -23.49 5.40 -12.67
C ASP A 172 -22.76 6.52 -11.94
N GLY A 173 -22.06 7.34 -12.71
CA GLY A 173 -21.28 8.49 -12.28
C GLY A 173 -22.15 9.65 -11.80
N THR A 174 -23.19 9.38 -11.02
CA THR A 174 -24.00 10.37 -10.35
C THR A 174 -23.92 10.15 -8.84
N THR A 175 -23.08 10.96 -8.20
CA THR A 175 -22.94 11.10 -6.76
C THR A 175 -24.32 11.31 -6.13
N THR A 176 -24.99 10.24 -5.73
CA THR A 176 -26.11 10.35 -4.79
C THR A 176 -25.47 10.55 -3.42
N THR A 177 -25.42 11.81 -3.00
CA THR A 177 -25.14 12.20 -1.62
C THR A 177 -26.16 11.50 -0.72
N LEU A 178 -25.78 10.34 -0.20
CA LEU A 178 -26.32 9.84 1.06
C LEU A 178 -25.86 10.83 2.13
N GLU A 179 -26.67 11.86 2.34
CA GLU A 179 -26.64 12.68 3.55
C GLU A 179 -26.97 11.76 4.73
N LEU A 180 -25.96 11.03 5.19
CA LEU A 180 -25.86 10.71 6.60
C LEU A 180 -25.72 12.06 7.30
N ALA A 181 -26.85 12.62 7.73
CA ALA A 181 -26.92 13.70 8.70
C ALA A 181 -26.35 13.19 10.02
N VAL A 182 -25.04 12.99 10.06
CA VAL A 182 -24.28 12.94 11.28
C VAL A 182 -23.95 14.39 11.57
N THR A 183 -24.82 15.04 12.35
CA THR A 183 -24.47 16.22 13.11
C THR A 183 -23.40 15.83 14.13
N ASN A 184 -22.18 15.58 13.66
CA ASN A 184 -21.04 15.47 14.54
C ASN A 184 -20.74 16.88 15.03
N PRO A 185 -20.80 17.15 16.35
CA PRO A 185 -20.21 18.37 16.87
C PRO A 185 -18.76 18.37 16.38
N VAL A 186 -18.34 19.49 15.78
CA VAL A 186 -16.94 19.75 15.47
C VAL A 186 -16.15 19.35 16.70
N ASP A 187 -15.33 18.29 16.60
CA ASP A 187 -14.49 17.87 17.70
C ASP A 187 -13.45 18.98 17.89
N GLN A 188 -13.80 19.97 18.70
CA GLN A 188 -12.98 21.15 19.05
C GLN A 188 -11.80 20.77 19.95
N ARG A 189 -11.35 19.51 19.93
CA ARG A 189 -10.13 19.12 20.63
C ARG A 189 -8.93 19.77 19.92
N PRO A 190 -8.04 20.46 20.65
CA PRO A 190 -6.85 21.05 20.06
C PRO A 190 -6.09 19.98 19.28
N ALA A 191 -5.60 20.33 18.09
CA ALA A 191 -4.75 19.44 17.30
C ALA A 191 -3.49 19.10 18.11
N VAL A 192 -3.44 17.90 18.69
CA VAL A 192 -2.29 17.45 19.47
C VAL A 192 -1.17 17.07 18.50
N ARG A 193 0.03 17.61 18.72
CA ARG A 193 1.23 17.19 17.98
C ARG A 193 1.56 15.74 18.35
N ILE A 194 1.29 14.81 17.44
CA ILE A 194 1.66 13.41 17.59
C ILE A 194 3.18 13.30 17.36
N PRO A 195 3.99 12.77 18.30
CA PRO A 195 5.41 12.59 18.08
C PRO A 195 5.71 11.60 16.95
N VAL A 196 6.90 11.71 16.35
CA VAL A 196 7.44 10.66 15.48
C VAL A 196 7.92 9.51 16.36
N TYR A 197 7.40 8.31 16.13
CA TYR A 197 7.87 7.10 16.81
C TYR A 197 8.85 6.34 15.93
N SER A 198 10.02 6.03 16.47
CA SER A 198 11.01 5.22 15.76
C SER A 198 10.48 3.82 15.42
N ASP A 199 9.62 3.28 16.27
CA ASP A 199 8.95 1.99 16.10
C ASP A 199 8.21 1.90 14.77
N ASP A 200 7.48 2.96 14.40
CA ASP A 200 6.71 3.02 13.15
C ASP A 200 7.64 3.00 11.91
N ILE A 201 8.79 3.69 11.99
CA ILE A 201 9.79 3.75 10.90
C ILE A 201 10.41 2.37 10.68
N PHE A 202 10.90 1.74 11.75
CA PHE A 202 11.61 0.45 11.64
C PHE A 202 10.66 -0.73 11.41
N ARG A 203 9.41 -0.66 11.88
CA ARG A 203 8.37 -1.61 11.48
C ARG A 203 8.07 -1.49 10.00
N SER A 204 7.92 -0.27 9.46
CA SER A 204 7.72 -0.06 8.03
C SER A 204 8.92 -0.50 7.19
N LEU A 205 10.16 -0.23 7.63
CA LEU A 205 11.35 -0.76 6.95
C LEU A 205 11.40 -2.29 6.94
N THR A 206 10.98 -2.93 8.03
CA THR A 206 10.89 -4.40 8.10
C THR A 206 9.89 -4.92 7.05
N ILE A 207 8.68 -4.36 6.97
CA ILE A 207 7.68 -4.76 5.96
C ILE A 207 8.20 -4.48 4.55
N LEU A 208 8.81 -3.32 4.31
CA LEU A 208 9.36 -2.96 3.01
C LEU A 208 10.45 -3.95 2.54
N PHE A 209 11.40 -4.28 3.42
CA PHE A 209 12.52 -5.16 3.07
C PHE A 209 12.10 -6.62 2.95
N PHE A 210 11.24 -7.11 3.84
CA PHE A 210 10.89 -8.53 3.90
C PHE A 210 9.64 -8.90 3.11
N ASN A 211 8.78 -7.94 2.76
CA ASN A 211 7.58 -8.20 1.98
C ASN A 211 7.67 -7.51 0.61
N ASP A 212 7.61 -6.18 0.54
CA ASP A 212 7.47 -5.43 -0.73
C ASP A 212 8.56 -5.77 -1.76
N ILE A 213 9.83 -5.74 -1.37
CA ILE A 213 10.93 -6.07 -2.30
C ILE A 213 10.93 -7.55 -2.68
N SER A 214 10.55 -8.43 -1.74
CA SER A 214 10.55 -9.88 -1.97
C SER A 214 9.48 -10.35 -2.95
N LEU A 215 8.40 -9.57 -3.09
CA LEU A 215 7.32 -9.85 -4.04
C LEU A 215 7.72 -9.62 -5.50
N ILE A 216 8.80 -8.87 -5.75
CA ILE A 216 9.24 -8.60 -7.11
C ILE A 216 9.97 -9.84 -7.67
N GLY A 217 9.35 -10.48 -8.67
CA GLY A 217 9.88 -11.71 -9.28
C GLY A 217 11.31 -11.54 -9.80
N VAL A 218 11.54 -10.51 -10.62
CA VAL A 218 12.87 -10.17 -11.15
C VAL A 218 13.12 -8.67 -11.00
N ILE A 219 14.25 -8.31 -10.40
CA ILE A 219 14.68 -6.93 -10.15
C ILE A 219 15.83 -6.61 -11.12
N HIS A 220 15.52 -5.91 -12.22
CA HIS A 220 16.49 -5.55 -13.25
C HIS A 220 16.32 -4.10 -13.71
N LYS A 221 17.23 -3.59 -14.55
CA LYS A 221 17.11 -2.26 -15.19
C LYS A 221 16.67 -1.15 -14.22
N ASN A 222 15.47 -0.60 -14.42
CA ASN A 222 14.94 0.55 -13.69
C ASN A 222 14.57 0.22 -12.24
N GLU A 223 14.08 -1.00 -11.98
CA GLU A 223 13.83 -1.54 -10.65
C GLU A 223 15.15 -1.68 -9.88
N LEU A 224 16.17 -2.27 -10.51
CA LEU A 224 17.50 -2.42 -9.90
C LEU A 224 18.15 -1.07 -9.61
N ALA A 225 18.03 -0.11 -10.53
CA ALA A 225 18.52 1.25 -10.36
C ALA A 225 17.83 1.97 -9.18
N GLY A 226 16.51 1.88 -9.10
CA GLY A 226 15.72 2.47 -8.01
C GLY A 226 16.04 1.84 -6.64
N LEU A 227 16.20 0.51 -6.59
CA LEU A 227 16.62 -0.19 -5.37
C LEU A 227 18.01 0.23 -4.91
N ARG A 228 18.97 0.30 -5.84
CA ARG A 228 20.34 0.73 -5.57
C ARG A 228 20.38 2.14 -4.98
N GLU A 229 19.65 3.07 -5.59
CA GLU A 229 19.60 4.46 -5.15
C GLU A 229 18.89 4.62 -3.80
N PHE A 230 17.80 3.88 -3.56
CA PHE A 230 17.12 3.86 -2.26
C PHE A 230 18.00 3.32 -1.13
N LEU A 231 18.70 2.21 -1.36
CA LEU A 231 19.65 1.65 -0.37
C LEU A 231 20.81 2.61 -0.10
N PHE A 232 21.29 3.29 -1.14
CA PHE A 232 22.31 4.33 -0.98
C PHE A 232 21.82 5.44 -0.04
N VAL A 233 20.66 6.02 -0.32
CA VAL A 233 20.04 7.07 0.52
C VAL A 233 19.84 6.59 1.95
N LEU A 234 19.29 5.39 2.17
CA LEU A 234 19.12 4.83 3.51
C LEU A 234 20.45 4.66 4.24
N SER A 235 21.49 4.17 3.57
CA SER A 235 22.81 3.95 4.18
C SER A 235 23.47 5.24 4.67
N LYS A 236 23.16 6.38 4.03
CA LYS A 236 23.70 7.70 4.38
C LYS A 236 22.85 8.45 5.38
N LEU A 237 21.53 8.42 5.20
CA LEU A 237 20.61 9.33 5.88
C LEU A 237 19.80 8.69 7.00
N LEU A 238 19.62 7.36 7.03
CA LEU A 238 18.78 6.75 8.06
C LEU A 238 19.39 6.93 9.46
N PRO A 239 18.66 7.51 10.43
CA PRO A 239 19.09 7.68 11.83
C PRO A 239 19.14 6.37 12.64
N ALA A 240 19.79 5.34 12.12
CA ALA A 240 19.91 4.03 12.73
C ALA A 240 21.22 3.83 13.51
N SER A 241 21.38 2.70 14.18
CA SER A 241 22.65 2.31 14.79
C SER A 241 23.75 2.13 13.73
N GLU A 242 25.00 2.08 14.18
CA GLU A 242 26.13 1.78 13.28
C GLU A 242 25.99 0.40 12.64
N ASP A 243 25.59 -0.61 13.42
CA ASP A 243 25.38 -1.98 12.92
C ASP A 243 24.28 -2.05 11.86
N TYR A 244 23.15 -1.37 12.07
CA TYR A 244 22.06 -1.34 11.10
C TYR A 244 22.50 -0.65 9.80
N ARG A 245 23.23 0.49 9.90
CA ARG A 245 23.79 1.17 8.73
C ARG A 245 24.86 0.33 8.02
N ALA A 246 25.67 -0.43 8.75
CA ALA A 246 26.65 -1.33 8.16
C ALA A 246 25.96 -2.41 7.31
N LYS A 247 24.87 -3.01 7.81
CA LYS A 247 24.07 -3.98 7.05
C LYS A 247 23.37 -3.34 5.84
N LEU A 248 22.87 -2.11 5.96
CA LEU A 248 22.38 -1.35 4.78
C LEU A 248 23.49 -1.12 3.75
N SER A 249 24.70 -0.80 4.19
CA SER A 249 25.84 -0.60 3.31
C SER A 249 26.25 -1.90 2.61
N GLU A 250 26.21 -3.04 3.32
CA GLU A 250 26.45 -4.36 2.71
C GLU A 250 25.40 -4.68 1.65
N MET A 251 24.11 -4.44 1.93
CA MET A 251 23.03 -4.62 0.95
C MET A 251 23.21 -3.70 -0.27
N TYR A 252 23.55 -2.42 -0.05
CA TYR A 252 23.85 -1.49 -1.13
C TYR A 252 25.02 -1.97 -2.00
N GLN A 253 26.14 -2.38 -1.39
CA GLN A 253 27.31 -2.85 -2.13
C GLN A 253 27.00 -4.11 -2.95
N TRP A 254 26.22 -5.03 -2.38
CA TRP A 254 25.76 -6.23 -3.06
C TRP A 254 24.88 -5.92 -4.28
N VAL A 255 23.89 -5.04 -4.11
CA VAL A 255 23.04 -4.57 -5.22
C VAL A 255 23.84 -3.78 -6.25
N ASN A 256 24.81 -2.97 -5.84
CA ASN A 256 25.68 -2.21 -6.73
C ASN A 256 26.56 -3.14 -7.59
N ALA A 257 27.15 -4.18 -6.99
CA ALA A 257 27.92 -5.18 -7.73
C ALA A 257 27.06 -5.95 -8.75
N MET A 258 25.77 -6.16 -8.46
CA MET A 258 24.83 -6.71 -9.43
C MET A 258 24.49 -5.71 -10.54
N TYR A 259 24.34 -4.42 -10.21
CA TYR A 259 24.04 -3.36 -11.18
C TYR A 259 25.13 -3.21 -12.24
N ASP A 260 26.40 -3.32 -11.85
CA ASP A 260 27.55 -3.14 -12.74
C ASP A 260 27.74 -4.33 -13.74
N HIS A 261 26.91 -5.38 -13.62
CA HIS A 261 26.72 -6.50 -14.56
C HIS A 261 28.01 -7.06 -15.24
N PRO A 262 28.71 -8.01 -14.60
CA PRO A 262 29.56 -8.94 -15.34
C PRO A 262 28.68 -9.78 -16.29
N ARG A 263 29.14 -10.02 -17.54
CA ARG A 263 28.42 -10.91 -18.48
C ARG A 263 28.16 -12.26 -17.82
N GLY A 264 26.89 -12.66 -17.71
CA GLY A 264 26.48 -13.95 -17.13
C GLY A 264 26.14 -13.94 -15.63
N ALA A 265 26.09 -12.78 -14.97
CA ALA A 265 25.64 -12.69 -13.59
C ALA A 265 24.16 -13.12 -13.42
N LYS A 266 23.85 -13.76 -12.29
CA LYS A 266 22.46 -14.10 -11.92
C LYS A 266 21.65 -12.80 -11.76
N GLN A 267 20.43 -12.79 -12.29
CA GLN A 267 19.49 -11.70 -12.08
C GLN A 267 19.06 -11.66 -10.62
N LEU A 268 18.95 -10.46 -10.05
CA LEU A 268 18.41 -10.29 -8.71
C LEU A 268 16.91 -10.64 -8.74
N THR A 269 16.48 -11.49 -7.82
CA THR A 269 15.07 -11.85 -7.63
C THR A 269 14.66 -11.53 -6.20
N GLY A 270 13.37 -11.33 -5.95
CA GLY A 270 12.85 -11.17 -4.59
C GLY A 270 13.19 -12.34 -3.67
N ARG A 271 13.31 -13.56 -4.23
CA ARG A 271 13.79 -14.73 -3.47
C ARG A 271 15.25 -14.61 -3.07
N LEU A 272 16.13 -14.27 -4.03
CA LEU A 272 17.56 -14.09 -3.76
C LEU A 272 17.79 -12.94 -2.76
N TRP A 273 16.97 -11.90 -2.84
CA TRP A 273 16.93 -10.80 -1.88
C TRP A 273 16.63 -11.30 -0.45
N LEU A 274 15.56 -12.08 -0.25
CA LEU A 274 15.23 -12.66 1.05
C LEU A 274 16.33 -13.59 1.58
N ASP A 275 16.92 -14.41 0.71
CA ASP A 275 18.01 -15.31 1.09
C ASP A 275 19.23 -14.50 1.57
N LYS A 276 19.55 -13.38 0.90
CA LYS A 276 20.62 -12.48 1.35
C LYS A 276 20.31 -11.80 2.68
N LEU A 277 19.09 -11.31 2.90
CA LEU A 277 18.68 -10.74 4.20
C LEU A 277 18.85 -11.74 5.35
N LYS A 278 18.51 -13.02 5.11
CA LYS A 278 18.71 -14.11 6.07
C LYS A 278 20.18 -14.41 6.32
N GLU A 279 20.98 -14.51 5.25
CA GLU A 279 22.43 -14.74 5.32
C GLU A 279 23.13 -13.72 6.22
N ILE A 280 22.81 -12.44 6.02
CA ILE A 280 23.44 -11.35 6.79
C ILE A 280 22.73 -11.08 8.12
N GLN A 281 21.68 -11.83 8.44
CA GLN A 281 20.83 -11.62 9.62
C GLN A 281 20.37 -10.16 9.72
N PHE A 282 19.76 -9.64 8.66
CA PHE A 282 19.29 -8.26 8.64
C PHE A 282 18.27 -8.00 9.76
N PRO A 283 18.35 -6.89 10.51
CA PRO A 283 17.53 -6.72 11.71
C PRO A 283 16.05 -6.54 11.36
N GLU A 284 15.19 -7.31 12.01
CA GLU A 284 13.74 -7.22 11.88
C GLU A 284 13.13 -6.64 13.16
N PHE A 285 12.19 -5.70 13.01
CA PHE A 285 11.36 -5.23 14.12
C PHE A 285 9.90 -5.66 13.90
N ARG A 286 9.46 -6.61 14.74
CA ARG A 286 8.10 -7.19 14.70
C ARG A 286 7.15 -6.58 15.74
N GLY A 287 7.53 -5.47 16.38
CA GLY A 287 6.66 -4.76 17.32
C GLY A 287 5.52 -4.02 16.61
N GLU A 288 4.52 -3.61 17.40
CA GLU A 288 3.32 -2.94 16.89
C GLU A 288 3.58 -1.52 16.39
N PHE A 289 2.75 -1.05 15.47
CA PHE A 289 2.66 0.38 15.17
C PHE A 289 2.15 1.15 16.39
N VAL A 290 2.70 2.35 16.63
CA VAL A 290 2.39 3.21 17.77
C VAL A 290 1.58 4.42 17.30
N ALA A 291 2.24 5.45 16.74
CA ALA A 291 1.54 6.61 16.21
C ALA A 291 0.87 6.33 14.88
N CYS A 292 1.35 5.33 14.13
CA CYS A 292 0.72 4.88 12.88
C CYS A 292 -0.36 3.81 13.08
N LYS A 293 -0.69 3.41 14.31
CA LYS A 293 -1.79 2.48 14.56
C LYS A 293 -3.12 3.07 14.08
N GLY A 294 -3.86 2.29 13.29
CA GLY A 294 -5.22 2.62 12.87
C GLY A 294 -6.25 2.38 13.99
N SER A 295 -7.43 3.01 13.87
CA SER A 295 -8.56 2.72 14.75
C SER A 295 -9.08 1.29 14.61
N LYS A 296 -8.88 0.69 13.43
CA LYS A 296 -9.20 -0.70 13.08
C LYS A 296 -8.09 -1.31 12.20
N PRO A 297 -8.00 -2.65 12.12
CA PRO A 297 -7.16 -3.32 11.13
C PRO A 297 -7.41 -2.78 9.71
N GLY A 298 -6.34 -2.62 8.96
CA GLY A 298 -6.36 -2.10 7.59
C GLY A 298 -6.33 -0.58 7.42
N TYR A 299 -6.48 0.19 8.51
CA TYR A 299 -6.22 1.62 8.50
C TYR A 299 -4.78 1.96 8.89
N ARG A 300 -4.23 3.02 8.26
CA ARG A 300 -2.94 3.65 8.59
C ARG A 300 -1.75 2.69 8.47
N GLY A 301 -1.16 2.21 9.56
CA GLY A 301 -0.12 1.19 9.58
C GLY A 301 1.09 1.48 8.70
N TYR A 302 1.45 0.49 7.88
CA TYR A 302 2.64 0.51 7.02
C TYR A 302 2.75 1.75 6.12
N PRO A 303 1.72 2.15 5.34
CA PRO A 303 1.74 3.38 4.56
C PRO A 303 2.05 4.64 5.39
N CYS A 304 1.53 4.74 6.63
CA CYS A 304 1.79 5.87 7.52
C CYS A 304 3.26 5.92 7.93
N GLY A 305 3.84 4.79 8.37
CA GLY A 305 5.24 4.74 8.79
C GLY A 305 6.20 4.96 7.61
N LEU A 306 5.81 4.56 6.39
CA LEU A 306 6.59 4.80 5.18
C LEU A 306 6.64 6.29 4.81
N TRP A 307 5.53 7.02 4.94
CA TRP A 307 5.55 8.48 4.80
C TRP A 307 6.47 9.13 5.84
N ILE A 308 6.38 8.73 7.11
CA ILE A 308 7.26 9.24 8.17
C ILE A 308 8.74 8.99 7.82
N LEU A 309 9.09 7.80 7.34
CA LEU A 309 10.45 7.48 6.90
C LEU A 309 10.96 8.49 5.86
N PHE A 310 10.21 8.76 4.79
CA PHE A 310 10.69 9.69 3.77
C PHE A 310 10.77 11.14 4.27
N HIS A 311 9.84 11.59 5.11
CA HIS A 311 9.94 12.91 5.76
C HIS A 311 11.17 13.03 6.67
N VAL A 312 11.52 11.94 7.36
CA VAL A 312 12.78 11.86 8.11
C VAL A 312 13.98 11.97 7.19
N LEU A 313 13.99 11.25 6.07
CA LEU A 313 15.12 11.23 5.15
C LEU A 313 15.38 12.62 4.53
N THR A 314 14.33 13.36 4.15
CA THR A 314 14.50 14.73 3.63
C THR A 314 15.05 15.68 4.69
N VAL A 315 14.59 15.57 5.95
CA VAL A 315 15.12 16.38 7.06
C VAL A 315 16.56 16.01 7.40
N GLU A 316 16.91 14.72 7.36
CA GLU A 316 18.31 14.30 7.58
C GLU A 316 19.21 14.72 6.43
N HIS A 317 18.73 14.68 5.18
CA HIS A 317 19.46 15.22 4.04
C HIS A 317 19.82 16.70 4.26
N TYR A 318 18.86 17.50 4.73
CA TYR A 318 19.13 18.88 5.13
C TYR A 318 20.13 18.99 6.29
N ASN A 319 19.95 18.20 7.36
CA ASN A 319 20.78 18.26 8.57
C ASN A 319 22.23 17.82 8.33
N ILE A 320 22.49 16.96 7.34
CA ILE A 320 23.86 16.54 7.05
C ILE A 320 24.68 17.60 6.33
N GLY A 321 24.05 18.58 5.68
CA GLY A 321 24.70 19.57 4.84
C GLY A 321 25.63 18.90 3.82
N ASP A 322 26.81 19.47 3.63
CA ASP A 322 27.76 19.03 2.59
C ASP A 322 28.60 17.79 2.97
N ARG A 323 28.24 17.07 4.05
CA ARG A 323 29.00 15.88 4.49
C ARG A 323 28.99 14.73 3.48
N HIS A 324 28.01 14.71 2.58
CA HIS A 324 27.87 13.74 1.50
C HIS A 324 27.62 14.47 0.17
N PRO A 325 28.66 15.04 -0.46
CA PRO A 325 28.53 15.81 -1.69
C PRO A 325 28.00 15.00 -2.88
N GLU A 326 28.01 13.67 -2.77
CA GLU A 326 27.42 12.76 -3.73
C GLU A 326 25.88 12.70 -3.70
N LEU A 327 25.25 13.22 -2.64
CA LEU A 327 23.80 13.42 -2.58
C LEU A 327 23.45 14.75 -3.25
N THR A 328 22.78 14.68 -4.40
CA THR A 328 22.22 15.86 -5.08
C THR A 328 21.08 16.45 -4.27
N GLY A 329 20.71 17.72 -4.50
CA GLY A 329 19.66 18.40 -3.74
C GLY A 329 18.28 17.74 -3.78
N ASP A 330 18.03 16.87 -4.77
CA ASP A 330 16.82 16.06 -4.97
C ASP A 330 17.02 14.57 -4.62
N ALA A 331 18.11 14.18 -3.94
CA ALA A 331 18.48 12.78 -3.79
C ALA A 331 17.40 11.90 -3.15
N VAL A 332 16.69 12.38 -2.12
CA VAL A 332 15.59 11.63 -1.49
C VAL A 332 14.35 11.62 -2.36
N ALA A 333 13.99 12.75 -2.97
CA ALA A 333 12.85 12.87 -3.88
C ALA A 333 13.01 11.93 -5.10
N HIS A 334 14.21 11.89 -5.66
CA HIS A 334 14.56 11.06 -6.80
C HIS A 334 14.61 9.57 -6.44
N ALA A 335 15.24 9.22 -5.32
CA ALA A 335 15.19 7.85 -4.80
C ALA A 335 13.74 7.40 -4.54
N MET A 336 12.91 8.26 -3.95
CA MET A 336 11.50 7.97 -3.68
C MET A 336 10.69 7.80 -4.98
N ASN A 337 10.87 8.69 -5.96
CA ASN A 337 10.23 8.62 -7.28
C ASN A 337 10.58 7.34 -8.03
N ARG A 338 11.82 6.86 -7.90
CA ARG A 338 12.23 5.60 -8.54
C ARG A 338 11.75 4.39 -7.76
N PHE A 339 11.93 4.38 -6.45
CA PHE A 339 11.67 3.21 -5.62
C PHE A 339 10.17 2.93 -5.44
N ILE A 340 9.40 3.92 -4.99
CA ILE A 340 8.01 3.69 -4.54
C ILE A 340 7.13 3.11 -5.64
N PRO A 341 7.11 3.63 -6.88
CA PRO A 341 6.26 3.06 -7.93
C PRO A 341 6.56 1.60 -8.26
N ARG A 342 7.80 1.16 -8.03
CA ARG A 342 8.33 -0.14 -8.47
C ARG A 342 8.21 -1.21 -7.38
N PHE A 343 8.32 -0.82 -6.11
CA PHE A 343 8.37 -1.77 -5.00
C PHE A 343 7.15 -1.70 -4.08
N PHE A 344 6.52 -0.54 -3.91
CA PHE A 344 5.42 -0.40 -2.94
C PHE A 344 4.24 -1.29 -3.32
N SER A 345 3.83 -2.19 -2.43
CA SER A 345 2.87 -3.27 -2.71
C SER A 345 1.48 -2.81 -3.15
N CYS A 346 1.01 -1.65 -2.68
CA CYS A 346 -0.24 -1.05 -3.15
C CYS A 346 -0.05 -0.49 -4.57
N THR A 347 -0.43 -1.25 -5.60
CA THR A 347 -0.25 -0.88 -7.02
C THR A 347 -0.92 0.45 -7.35
N ILE A 348 -2.16 0.66 -6.92
CA ILE A 348 -2.87 1.93 -7.16
C ILE A 348 -2.21 3.12 -6.47
N CYS A 349 -1.71 2.93 -5.26
CA CYS A 349 -0.96 3.95 -4.55
C CYS A 349 0.36 4.28 -5.27
N ALA A 350 1.06 3.25 -5.75
CA ALA A 350 2.32 3.34 -6.47
C ALA A 350 2.18 4.12 -7.79
N PHE A 351 1.15 3.85 -8.59
CA PHE A 351 0.87 4.60 -9.84
C PHE A 351 0.47 6.05 -9.57
N HIS A 352 -0.38 6.27 -8.58
CA HIS A 352 -0.74 7.63 -8.18
C HIS A 352 0.45 8.43 -7.62
N PHE A 353 1.37 7.77 -6.92
CA PHE A 353 2.59 8.39 -6.44
C PHE A 353 3.54 8.71 -7.60
N ALA A 354 3.71 7.79 -8.55
CA ALA A 354 4.44 8.05 -9.79
C ALA A 354 3.91 9.30 -10.51
N GLY A 355 2.58 9.42 -10.64
CA GLY A 355 1.97 10.62 -11.22
C GLY A 355 2.21 11.90 -10.41
N ASN A 356 2.12 11.83 -9.07
CA ASN A 356 2.34 13.00 -8.20
C ASN A 356 3.82 13.40 -8.03
N SER A 357 4.75 12.59 -8.53
CA SER A 357 6.19 12.88 -8.51
C SER A 357 6.80 12.85 -9.92
N ALA A 358 5.97 12.88 -10.97
CA ALA A 358 6.39 12.65 -12.35
C ALA A 358 7.38 13.68 -12.91
N ASN A 359 7.47 14.87 -12.29
CA ASN A 359 8.42 15.92 -12.64
C ASN A 359 9.82 15.74 -12.00
N ILE A 360 10.00 14.71 -11.16
CA ILE A 360 11.29 14.32 -10.60
C ILE A 360 12.07 13.42 -11.57
N ALA A 361 11.36 12.62 -12.38
CA ALA A 361 11.99 11.69 -13.32
C ALA A 361 12.93 12.42 -14.30
N ARG A 362 14.17 11.94 -14.40
CA ARG A 362 15.18 12.53 -15.30
C ARG A 362 14.93 12.11 -16.75
N SER A 363 15.57 12.81 -17.68
CA SER A 363 15.48 12.50 -19.11
C SER A 363 15.91 11.05 -19.37
N GLY A 364 15.04 10.27 -20.01
CA GLY A 364 15.26 8.85 -20.31
C GLY A 364 14.81 7.87 -19.22
N GLU A 365 14.37 8.35 -18.05
CA GLU A 365 13.82 7.49 -17.00
C GLU A 365 12.29 7.32 -17.16
N PRO A 366 11.76 6.10 -16.99
CA PRO A 366 10.32 5.90 -17.06
C PRO A 366 9.64 6.45 -15.80
N ARG A 367 8.57 7.22 -15.99
CA ARG A 367 7.76 7.78 -14.90
C ARG A 367 6.95 6.72 -14.16
N PHE A 368 6.50 5.70 -14.88
CA PHE A 368 5.66 4.62 -14.36
C PHE A 368 6.42 3.29 -14.34
N PRO A 369 6.05 2.34 -13.47
CA PRO A 369 6.65 1.01 -13.46
C PRO A 369 6.29 0.26 -14.76
N GLU A 370 7.27 -0.42 -15.38
CA GLU A 370 7.08 -1.12 -16.66
C GLU A 370 6.53 -2.54 -16.49
N HIS A 371 6.84 -3.21 -15.37
CA HIS A 371 6.51 -4.62 -15.11
C HIS A 371 5.43 -4.79 -14.05
N ARG A 372 4.55 -3.80 -13.88
CA ARG A 372 3.42 -3.86 -12.95
C ARG A 372 2.11 -3.58 -13.68
N PRO A 373 1.04 -4.35 -13.41
CA PRO A 373 -0.27 -4.08 -13.99
C PRO A 373 -0.69 -2.64 -13.66
N LYS A 374 -1.09 -1.86 -14.67
CA LYS A 374 -1.66 -0.53 -14.46
C LYS A 374 -3.07 -0.69 -13.89
N PRO A 375 -3.40 -0.09 -12.72
CA PRO A 375 -4.75 -0.12 -12.16
C PRO A 375 -5.75 0.57 -13.09
N SER A 376 -6.97 0.05 -13.19
CA SER A 376 -8.05 0.59 -14.03
C SER A 376 -8.51 1.98 -13.58
N GLU A 377 -8.62 2.19 -12.26
CA GLU A 377 -8.98 3.48 -11.64
C GLU A 377 -7.89 4.55 -11.88
N PHE A 378 -6.68 4.16 -12.28
CA PHE A 378 -5.60 5.10 -12.54
C PHE A 378 -5.63 5.62 -13.98
N SER A 379 -5.99 6.89 -14.12
CA SER A 379 -5.80 7.66 -15.36
C SER A 379 -4.59 8.59 -15.25
N TRP A 380 -3.96 8.82 -16.41
CA TRP A 380 -2.82 9.74 -16.53
C TRP A 380 -3.13 10.79 -17.58
N ASP A 381 -2.92 12.05 -17.21
CA ASP A 381 -2.98 13.23 -18.08
C ASP A 381 -1.74 14.07 -17.81
N GLU A 382 -0.98 14.41 -18.85
CA GLU A 382 0.24 15.20 -18.74
C GLU A 382 -0.02 16.62 -18.20
N SER A 383 -1.25 17.13 -18.29
CA SER A 383 -1.63 18.42 -17.72
C SER A 383 -1.34 18.53 -16.22
N ILE A 384 -1.31 17.39 -15.51
CA ILE A 384 -0.99 17.33 -14.08
C ILE A 384 0.42 17.82 -13.77
N LEU A 385 1.36 17.73 -14.72
CA LEU A 385 2.75 18.19 -14.54
C LEU A 385 2.81 19.68 -14.18
N ASN A 386 1.90 20.48 -14.75
CA ASN A 386 1.80 21.92 -14.45
C ASN A 386 1.22 22.22 -13.07
N GLN A 387 0.67 21.22 -12.39
CA GLN A 387 0.07 21.34 -11.07
C GLN A 387 0.95 20.74 -9.97
N LEU A 388 2.04 20.06 -10.32
CA LEU A 388 2.94 19.44 -9.34
C LEU A 388 3.76 20.52 -8.62
N PRO A 389 4.12 20.30 -7.34
CA PRO A 389 5.13 21.11 -6.68
C PRO A 389 6.42 21.09 -7.49
N ALA A 390 7.12 22.22 -7.58
CA ALA A 390 8.39 22.31 -8.31
C ALA A 390 9.37 21.23 -7.84
N ALA A 391 10.11 20.63 -8.78
CA ALA A 391 11.14 19.66 -8.45
C ALA A 391 12.21 20.36 -7.57
N PRO A 392 12.58 19.79 -6.41
CA PRO A 392 13.53 20.42 -5.52
C PRO A 392 14.92 20.41 -6.14
N THR A 393 15.69 21.47 -5.92
CA THR A 393 17.10 21.58 -6.34
C THR A 393 18.05 21.63 -5.15
N THR A 394 17.50 21.76 -3.94
CA THR A 394 18.24 21.79 -2.67
C THR A 394 17.56 20.91 -1.62
N ALA A 395 18.33 20.44 -0.63
CA ALA A 395 17.78 19.64 0.46
C ALA A 395 16.69 20.37 1.27
N LEU A 396 16.76 21.71 1.36
CA LEU A 396 15.70 22.52 1.97
C LEU A 396 14.40 22.44 1.17
N GLU A 397 14.48 22.65 -0.14
CA GLU A 397 13.32 22.55 -1.04
C GLU A 397 12.74 21.15 -1.02
N GLU A 398 13.56 20.12 -0.85
CA GLU A 398 13.13 18.73 -0.79
C GLU A 398 12.22 18.44 0.42
N VAL A 399 12.50 19.03 1.58
CA VAL A 399 11.62 18.97 2.77
C VAL A 399 10.25 19.56 2.47
N LEU A 400 10.21 20.73 1.82
CA LEU A 400 8.97 21.42 1.46
C LEU A 400 8.21 20.69 0.33
N TRP A 401 8.93 20.17 -0.67
CA TRP A 401 8.38 19.40 -1.78
C TRP A 401 7.63 18.17 -1.27
N LEU A 402 8.25 17.39 -0.37
CA LEU A 402 7.60 16.18 0.14
C LEU A 402 6.36 16.52 0.98
N ASN A 403 6.38 17.62 1.75
CA ASN A 403 5.19 18.11 2.43
C ASN A 403 4.06 18.46 1.44
N ALA A 404 4.38 19.20 0.37
CA ALA A 404 3.41 19.57 -0.66
C ALA A 404 2.84 18.35 -1.39
N VAL A 405 3.67 17.38 -1.78
CA VAL A 405 3.24 16.12 -2.41
C VAL A 405 2.34 15.32 -1.46
N HIS A 406 2.72 15.17 -0.18
CA HIS A 406 1.90 14.44 0.79
C HIS A 406 0.55 15.15 1.02
N ASN A 407 0.53 16.48 1.06
CA ASN A 407 -0.70 17.26 1.20
C ASN A 407 -1.64 17.18 -0.02
N ARG A 408 -1.10 16.99 -1.23
CA ARG A 408 -1.92 16.65 -2.41
C ARG A 408 -2.60 15.29 -2.25
N VAL A 409 -1.87 14.30 -1.72
CA VAL A 409 -2.43 12.97 -1.41
C VAL A 409 -3.50 13.06 -0.33
N ASN A 410 -3.27 13.82 0.76
CA ASN A 410 -4.26 14.05 1.81
C ASN A 410 -5.55 14.68 1.24
N LYS A 411 -5.43 15.68 0.36
CA LYS A 411 -6.57 16.30 -0.29
C LYS A 411 -7.38 15.29 -1.12
N ARG A 412 -6.70 14.45 -1.90
CA ARG A 412 -7.37 13.43 -2.72
C ARG A 412 -8.09 12.38 -1.88
N LEU A 413 -7.47 11.95 -0.78
CA LEU A 413 -7.99 10.86 0.07
C LEU A 413 -8.95 11.35 1.16
N SER A 414 -9.22 12.65 1.25
CA SER A 414 -10.18 13.20 2.21
C SER A 414 -11.58 12.68 1.93
N GLY A 415 -12.20 12.00 2.90
CA GLY A 415 -13.52 11.37 2.73
C GLY A 415 -13.52 10.08 1.90
N ASP A 416 -12.36 9.57 1.47
CA ASP A 416 -12.24 8.28 0.81
C ASP A 416 -12.49 7.13 1.81
N VAL A 417 -12.94 5.97 1.34
CA VAL A 417 -13.20 4.79 2.20
C VAL A 417 -11.96 4.29 2.95
N THR A 418 -10.76 4.64 2.47
CA THR A 418 -9.47 4.35 3.10
C THR A 418 -9.07 5.36 4.18
N GLU A 419 -9.84 6.43 4.37
CA GLU A 419 -9.66 7.38 5.46
C GLU A 419 -10.11 6.77 6.79
N ASP A 420 -9.20 6.76 7.77
CA ASP A 420 -9.53 6.35 9.13
C ASP A 420 -10.46 7.40 9.76
N PRO A 421 -11.69 7.04 10.20
CA PRO A 421 -12.62 8.00 10.78
C PRO A 421 -12.07 8.73 12.02
N MET A 422 -11.13 8.12 12.74
CA MET A 422 -10.47 8.73 13.92
C MET A 422 -9.20 9.51 13.56
N ALA A 423 -8.75 9.48 12.30
CA ALA A 423 -7.57 10.18 11.82
C ALA A 423 -7.80 10.71 10.40
N LYS A 424 -8.70 11.68 10.30
CA LYS A 424 -9.08 12.32 9.03
C LYS A 424 -7.89 12.98 8.33
N LYS A 425 -7.88 12.93 7.00
CA LYS A 425 -6.91 13.61 6.15
C LYS A 425 -7.14 15.11 6.22
N VAL A 426 -6.08 15.84 6.54
CA VAL A 426 -6.07 17.30 6.59
C VAL A 426 -4.85 17.81 5.85
N GLN A 427 -4.87 19.08 5.48
CA GLN A 427 -3.62 19.76 5.14
C GLN A 427 -2.74 19.85 6.38
N TYR A 428 -1.53 19.30 6.31
CA TYR A 428 -0.61 19.18 7.43
C TYR A 428 0.61 20.11 7.29
N PRO A 429 0.99 20.84 8.36
CA PRO A 429 0.30 20.91 9.64
C PRO A 429 -1.02 21.71 9.55
N PRO A 430 -2.10 21.29 10.24
CA PRO A 430 -3.31 22.10 10.31
C PRO A 430 -3.01 23.46 10.98
N ARG A 431 -3.83 24.46 10.66
CA ARG A 431 -3.64 25.83 11.17
C ARG A 431 -3.59 25.90 12.69
N ASP A 432 -4.38 25.12 13.40
CA ASP A 432 -4.36 25.12 14.87
C ASP A 432 -3.06 24.55 15.46
N LEU A 433 -2.33 23.73 14.70
CA LEU A 433 -1.03 23.18 15.10
C LEU A 433 0.14 24.12 14.75
N CYS A 434 0.04 24.86 13.65
CA CYS A 434 1.04 25.86 13.28
C CYS A 434 0.37 27.08 12.61
N PRO A 435 -0.21 28.03 13.37
CA PRO A 435 -0.91 29.17 12.76
C PRO A 435 -0.01 30.03 11.87
N ALA A 436 1.27 30.16 12.26
CA ALA A 436 2.27 30.94 11.54
C ALA A 436 2.78 30.26 10.24
N CYS A 437 2.44 28.99 10.00
CA CYS A 437 2.71 28.32 8.74
C CYS A 437 1.74 28.75 7.61
N TRP A 438 0.68 29.51 7.94
CA TRP A 438 -0.41 29.83 7.02
C TRP A 438 -0.53 31.34 6.80
N SER A 439 -0.81 31.75 5.56
CA SER A 439 -1.23 33.12 5.24
C SER A 439 -2.68 33.14 4.78
N ARG A 440 -3.37 34.29 4.89
CA ARG A 440 -4.65 34.49 4.23
C ARG A 440 -4.48 34.49 2.71
N ASP A 441 -5.48 34.01 2.00
CA ASP A 441 -5.57 34.10 0.54
C ASP A 441 -5.94 35.54 0.14
N PRO A 442 -5.09 36.25 -0.64
CA PRO A 442 -5.38 37.63 -1.05
C PRO A 442 -6.67 37.78 -1.86
N GLU A 443 -7.13 36.70 -2.50
CA GLU A 443 -8.33 36.69 -3.35
C GLU A 443 -9.58 36.21 -2.59
N ASN A 444 -9.41 35.64 -1.38
CA ASN A 444 -10.50 35.14 -0.56
C ASN A 444 -10.13 35.15 0.93
N ASP A 445 -10.59 36.15 1.67
CA ASP A 445 -10.26 36.34 3.09
C ASP A 445 -10.71 35.21 4.03
N GLU A 446 -11.59 34.32 3.58
CA GLU A 446 -12.04 33.13 4.33
C GLU A 446 -11.11 31.93 4.14
N LYS A 447 -10.18 31.99 3.18
CA LYS A 447 -9.28 30.90 2.83
C LYS A 447 -7.85 31.18 3.30
N TYR A 448 -7.19 30.12 3.78
CA TYR A 448 -5.79 30.16 4.18
C TYR A 448 -4.97 29.25 3.27
N ILE A 449 -3.75 29.68 2.98
CA ILE A 449 -2.80 28.93 2.14
C ILE A 449 -1.54 28.64 2.97
N LEU A 450 -1.19 27.35 3.04
CA LEU A 450 0.00 26.87 3.74
C LEU A 450 1.27 27.27 2.97
N GLY A 451 2.24 27.88 3.64
CA GLY A 451 3.55 28.20 3.05
C GLY A 451 3.48 29.04 1.78
N LYS A 452 2.59 30.04 1.72
CA LYS A 452 2.40 30.86 0.52
C LYS A 452 3.46 31.95 0.36
N THR A 453 3.81 32.63 1.45
CA THR A 453 4.81 33.70 1.50
C THR A 453 6.16 33.14 1.94
N GLU A 454 7.25 33.87 1.71
CA GLU A 454 8.59 33.43 2.15
C GLU A 454 8.67 33.26 3.67
N GLU A 455 8.00 34.11 4.45
CA GLU A 455 7.95 34.01 5.91
C GLU A 455 7.20 32.74 6.36
N THR A 456 6.02 32.49 5.78
CA THR A 456 5.23 31.31 6.13
C THR A 456 5.88 30.00 5.67
N LYS A 457 6.62 30.03 4.54
CA LYS A 457 7.46 28.90 4.10
C LYS A 457 8.61 28.64 5.06
N ALA A 458 9.31 29.67 5.52
CA ALA A 458 10.40 29.53 6.49
C ALA A 458 9.90 28.91 7.81
N VAL A 459 8.76 29.39 8.32
CA VAL A 459 8.14 28.81 9.53
C VAL A 459 7.69 27.36 9.31
N LEU A 460 7.10 27.05 8.14
CA LEU A 460 6.73 25.68 7.78
C LEU A 460 7.95 24.76 7.72
N PHE A 461 9.02 25.22 7.09
CA PHE A 461 10.28 24.48 7.03
C PHE A 461 10.80 24.16 8.42
N ASP A 462 10.92 25.16 9.30
CA ASP A 462 11.35 24.97 10.69
C ASP A 462 10.44 24.02 11.46
N PHE A 463 9.12 24.11 11.25
CA PHE A 463 8.16 23.20 11.87
C PHE A 463 8.44 21.73 11.47
N LEU A 464 8.64 21.47 10.17
CA LEU A 464 8.88 20.14 9.62
C LEU A 464 10.23 19.57 10.10
N VAL A 465 11.30 20.36 10.03
CA VAL A 465 12.63 19.97 10.53
C VAL A 465 12.55 19.61 12.01
N ASN A 466 11.91 20.46 12.83
CA ASN A 466 11.77 20.18 14.26
C ASN A 466 10.90 18.95 14.56
N HIS A 467 9.96 18.61 13.69
CA HIS A 467 9.08 17.47 13.86
C HIS A 467 9.77 16.15 13.53
N TYR A 468 10.46 16.09 12.39
CA TYR A 468 11.03 14.85 11.88
C TYR A 468 12.49 14.60 12.28
N ARG A 469 13.20 15.59 12.84
CA ARG A 469 14.59 15.38 13.31
C ARG A 469 14.69 14.23 14.32
N PRO A 470 15.77 13.42 14.31
CA PRO A 470 15.93 12.26 15.19
C PRO A 470 15.93 12.61 16.67
N THR A 471 16.37 13.82 17.02
CA THR A 471 16.39 14.30 18.41
C THR A 471 15.00 14.51 19.00
N SER A 472 13.95 14.57 18.17
CA SER A 472 12.54 14.71 18.57
C SER A 472 11.77 13.38 18.60
N TRP A 473 12.42 12.26 18.26
CA TRP A 473 11.75 10.96 18.21
C TRP A 473 11.43 10.42 19.59
N VAL A 474 10.35 9.65 19.66
CA VAL A 474 9.99 8.82 20.81
C VAL A 474 10.20 7.35 20.44
N THR A 475 10.59 6.53 21.40
CA THR A 475 10.75 5.09 21.24
C THR A 475 9.90 4.37 22.27
N ALA A 476 9.10 3.39 21.83
CA ALA A 476 8.25 2.59 22.70
C ALA A 476 8.88 1.22 23.02
N ALA A 477 8.97 0.34 22.03
CA ALA A 477 9.43 -1.04 22.16
C ALA A 477 10.63 -1.37 21.26
N LEU A 478 11.03 -0.46 20.35
CA LEU A 478 12.16 -0.68 19.46
C LEU A 478 13.47 -0.88 20.25
N PRO A 479 14.22 -1.96 20.00
CA PRO A 479 15.50 -2.20 20.67
C PRO A 479 16.53 -1.12 20.35
N LEU A 480 17.39 -0.79 21.33
CA LEU A 480 18.47 0.19 21.17
C LEU A 480 19.45 -0.17 20.04
N SER A 481 19.57 -1.45 19.68
CA SER A 481 20.39 -1.92 18.56
C SER A 481 19.95 -1.38 17.20
N PHE A 482 18.75 -0.81 17.08
CA PHE A 482 18.27 -0.16 15.86
C PHE A 482 18.61 1.33 15.82
N LEU A 483 18.83 1.96 16.97
CA LEU A 483 18.87 3.41 17.08
C LEU A 483 20.29 3.96 17.10
N LYS A 484 20.46 5.12 16.48
CA LYS A 484 21.65 5.94 16.68
C LYS A 484 21.67 6.43 18.13
N LEU A 485 22.46 5.79 18.98
CA LEU A 485 22.66 6.27 20.35
C LEU A 485 23.24 7.68 20.28
N LYS A 486 22.61 8.64 20.96
CA LYS A 486 23.24 9.93 21.22
C LYS A 486 24.54 9.63 21.95
N GLY A 487 25.67 10.10 21.40
CA GLY A 487 26.96 9.97 22.08
C GLY A 487 26.78 10.44 23.52
N LYS A 488 27.17 9.59 24.48
CA LYS A 488 27.44 10.08 25.83
C LYS A 488 28.40 11.25 25.66
N PHE A 489 28.04 12.42 26.20
CA PHE A 489 28.99 13.52 26.35
C PHE A 489 30.29 12.94 26.93
N GLN A 490 31.36 12.98 26.14
CA GLN A 490 32.73 12.91 26.66
C GLN A 490 33.18 14.34 26.92
#